data_AF-A0A9R1LA58-F1
#
_entry.id   AF-A0A9R1LA58-F1
#
_cell.length_a   1.000
_cell.length_b   1.000
_cell.length_c   1.000
_cell.angle_alpha   90.00
_cell.angle_beta   90.00
_cell.angle_gamma   90.00
#
_symmetry.space_group_name_H-M   'P 1'
#
loop_
_entity.id
_entity.type
_entity.pdbx_description
1 polymer ?
#
loop_
_entity_poly.entity_id
_entity_poly.type
_entity_poly.pdbx_seq_one_letter_code
_entity_poly.pdbx_strand_id
1 'polypeptide(L)'
;MWRGGATAASAARALRSRMLGDPIHHPSTAILPIPSARAACSAPSAVSPAPIVAEAAAASVAVSSGARSASDVLRHYGSCYWELSKARLSALVVATSGAGYVLGSGSIVDIAGLCYTCTGTMMVAASANTLNQVFEIKNDAKMKRTMRRPLPSGRISPVHAAMWATTVGTAGTALLACKANDLAAGLAASNLILYAFVYTPLKQIHPVNTWVGAVVGAIPPLLGWAAAASEVSVNSMILPAALYFWQLPHFMALAYLCRDDYLAGGYRMLSFADPTGKRTAWVSLRNCLYMLPLGLFAYNFSKHRF
;
A
#
# COMPACT_ATOMS: atom_id res chain seq x y z
N MET A 1 48.51 -27.64 -23.14
CA MET A 1 48.53 -26.37 -23.88
C MET A 1 47.38 -25.51 -23.35
N TRP A 2 47.66 -24.24 -23.06
CA TRP A 2 46.77 -23.17 -22.55
C TRP A 2 46.37 -23.15 -21.06
N ARG A 3 47.07 -22.25 -20.34
CA ARG A 3 46.68 -21.57 -19.10
C ARG A 3 45.81 -20.35 -19.46
N GLY A 4 44.95 -19.91 -18.53
CA GLY A 4 44.47 -18.52 -18.51
C GLY A 4 43.09 -18.35 -17.89
N GLY A 5 43.00 -17.60 -16.79
CA GLY A 5 41.71 -17.24 -16.20
C GLY A 5 41.79 -16.67 -14.78
N ALA A 6 42.72 -15.74 -14.52
CA ALA A 6 42.75 -14.98 -13.27
C ALA A 6 41.51 -14.07 -13.20
N THR A 7 40.70 -14.30 -12.17
CA THR A 7 39.37 -13.70 -11.95
C THR A 7 39.42 -12.22 -11.57
N ALA A 8 38.35 -11.50 -11.92
CA ALA A 8 38.05 -10.08 -11.67
C ALA A 8 38.27 -9.53 -10.24
N ALA A 9 38.58 -10.38 -9.26
CA ALA A 9 38.95 -10.01 -7.90
C ALA A 9 40.29 -9.28 -7.77
N SER A 10 41.19 -9.42 -8.76
CA SER A 10 42.47 -8.69 -8.82
C SER A 10 42.28 -7.22 -9.20
N ALA A 11 41.41 -6.95 -10.18
CA ALA A 11 41.14 -5.60 -10.67
C ALA A 11 40.42 -4.71 -9.63
N ALA A 12 39.52 -5.28 -8.83
CA ALA A 12 38.81 -4.55 -7.78
C ALA A 12 39.73 -4.12 -6.61
N ARG A 13 40.83 -4.83 -6.38
CA ARG A 13 41.78 -4.53 -5.29
C ARG A 13 42.70 -3.36 -5.64
N ALA A 14 43.08 -3.23 -6.91
CA ALA A 14 43.94 -2.15 -7.41
C ALA A 14 43.24 -0.77 -7.46
N LEU A 15 41.90 -0.75 -7.59
CA LEU A 15 41.11 0.49 -7.60
C LEU A 15 40.89 1.09 -6.21
N ARG A 16 40.90 0.27 -5.15
CA ARG A 16 40.67 0.72 -3.77
C ARG A 16 41.89 1.41 -3.15
N SER A 17 43.11 1.08 -3.59
CA SER A 17 44.34 1.68 -3.08
C SER A 17 44.71 3.01 -3.72
N ARG A 18 44.02 3.44 -4.80
CA ARG A 18 44.24 4.74 -5.46
C ARG A 18 43.30 5.86 -4.98
N MET A 19 42.31 5.56 -4.12
CA MET A 19 41.32 6.55 -3.65
C MET A 19 41.46 6.97 -2.18
N LEU A 20 42.43 6.42 -1.46
CA LEU A 20 42.77 6.85 -0.10
C LEU A 20 44.05 7.70 -0.21
N GLY A 21 43.89 9.02 -0.18
CA GLY A 21 45.02 9.95 -0.09
C GLY A 21 45.74 9.83 1.25
N ASP A 22 47.03 10.16 1.26
CA ASP A 22 47.91 10.04 2.42
C ASP A 22 47.49 10.96 3.59
N PRO A 23 47.64 10.52 4.85
CA PRO A 23 47.37 11.36 6.02
C PRO A 23 48.42 12.46 6.19
N ILE A 24 47.95 13.69 6.40
CA ILE A 24 48.78 14.88 6.62
C ILE A 24 49.47 14.79 8.00
N HIS A 25 50.81 14.78 8.00
CA HIS A 25 51.64 14.93 9.19
C HIS A 25 51.71 16.41 9.63
N HIS A 26 51.34 16.71 10.87
CA HIS A 26 51.67 17.98 11.52
C HIS A 26 52.98 17.84 12.30
N PRO A 27 53.94 18.76 12.16
CA PRO A 27 55.18 18.72 12.92
C PRO A 27 54.98 19.22 14.37
N SER A 28 55.57 18.47 15.30
CA SER A 28 55.61 18.74 16.73
C SER A 28 56.76 19.70 17.03
N THR A 29 56.47 20.83 17.67
CA THR A 29 57.47 21.78 18.15
C THR A 29 57.23 22.04 19.63
N ALA A 30 58.20 21.66 20.46
CA ALA A 30 58.20 21.87 21.90
C ALA A 30 58.74 23.27 22.26
N ILE A 31 58.02 24.04 23.10
CA ILE A 31 58.55 25.20 23.83
C ILE A 31 57.97 25.24 25.26
N LEU A 32 58.84 25.64 26.19
CA LEU A 32 58.91 25.52 27.67
C LEU A 32 57.79 26.19 28.52
N PRO A 33 57.66 25.86 29.83
CA PRO A 33 56.63 26.38 30.74
C PRO A 33 57.15 27.41 31.76
N ILE A 34 56.48 28.56 31.96
CA ILE A 34 56.57 29.42 33.18
C ILE A 34 55.25 30.26 33.36
N PRO A 35 54.94 30.91 34.52
CA PRO A 35 53.85 30.53 35.41
C PRO A 35 52.73 31.60 35.59
N SER A 36 51.68 31.17 36.30
CA SER A 36 50.53 31.91 36.86
C SER A 36 50.74 33.40 37.21
N ALA A 37 49.81 34.25 36.78
CA ALA A 37 49.45 35.49 37.48
C ALA A 37 47.94 35.77 37.40
N ARG A 38 47.33 35.87 38.58
CA ARG A 38 45.95 36.22 38.89
C ARG A 38 45.78 37.73 38.71
N ALA A 39 44.76 38.18 37.98
CA ALA A 39 44.29 39.56 38.06
C ALA A 39 42.77 39.62 37.87
N ALA A 40 42.09 40.03 38.94
CA ALA A 40 40.68 40.35 38.96
C ALA A 40 40.46 41.73 38.32
N CYS A 41 39.46 41.84 37.44
CA CYS A 41 38.85 43.11 37.06
C CYS A 41 37.33 42.94 37.06
N SER A 42 36.68 43.69 37.93
CA SER A 42 35.24 43.80 38.15
C SER A 42 34.52 44.41 36.93
N ALA A 43 33.47 43.74 36.45
CA ALA A 43 32.53 44.30 35.48
C ALA A 43 31.26 44.82 36.19
N PRO A 44 30.64 45.93 35.72
CA PRO A 44 29.49 46.54 36.37
C PRO A 44 28.19 45.76 36.13
N SER A 45 27.29 45.87 37.10
CA SER A 45 26.00 45.20 37.20
C SER A 45 25.12 45.35 35.95
N ALA A 46 24.87 44.24 35.26
CA ALA A 46 23.85 44.17 34.21
C ALA A 46 22.46 44.09 34.86
N VAL A 47 21.63 45.08 34.58
CA VAL A 47 20.19 45.06 34.86
C VAL A 47 19.57 43.85 34.14
N SER A 48 18.97 42.93 34.89
CA SER A 48 18.27 41.78 34.30
C SER A 48 17.06 42.25 33.48
N PRO A 49 16.85 41.74 32.26
CA PRO A 49 15.61 42.01 31.53
C PRO A 49 14.44 41.39 32.30
N ALA A 50 13.35 42.14 32.39
CA ALA A 50 12.17 41.86 33.21
C ALA A 50 11.58 40.44 32.95
N PRO A 51 11.04 39.77 33.99
CA PRO A 51 10.52 38.39 33.92
C PRO A 51 9.42 38.19 32.86
N ILE A 52 8.72 39.26 32.49
CA ILE A 52 7.59 39.27 31.55
C ILE A 52 8.02 38.90 30.12
N VAL A 53 9.21 39.33 29.69
CA VAL A 53 9.72 39.03 28.33
C VAL A 53 10.21 37.58 28.24
N ALA A 54 10.81 37.07 29.32
CA ALA A 54 11.24 35.68 29.42
C ALA A 54 10.03 34.72 29.47
N GLU A 55 8.95 35.11 30.14
CA GLU A 55 7.71 34.33 30.23
C GLU A 55 6.94 34.31 28.91
N ALA A 56 6.87 35.43 28.19
CA ALA A 56 6.30 35.48 26.83
C ALA A 56 7.13 34.68 25.80
N ALA A 57 8.46 34.69 25.91
CA ALA A 57 9.35 33.87 25.09
C ALA A 57 9.20 32.37 25.42
N ALA A 58 9.10 32.01 26.70
CA ALA A 58 8.84 30.64 27.13
C ALA A 58 7.46 30.14 26.68
N ALA A 59 6.43 30.98 26.75
CA ALA A 59 5.09 30.66 26.28
C ALA A 59 5.03 30.45 24.76
N SER A 60 5.72 31.27 23.97
CA SER A 60 5.80 31.10 22.51
C SER A 60 6.63 29.87 22.09
N VAL A 61 7.67 29.52 22.85
CA VAL A 61 8.43 28.26 22.66
C VAL A 61 7.58 27.04 23.06
N ALA A 62 6.81 27.12 24.15
CA ALA A 62 5.89 26.05 24.57
C ALA A 62 4.76 25.83 23.55
N VAL A 63 4.19 26.90 23.01
CA VAL A 63 3.16 26.82 21.95
C VAL A 63 3.75 26.27 20.65
N SER A 64 4.95 26.70 20.24
CA SER A 64 5.59 26.20 19.02
C SER A 64 6.06 24.75 19.13
N SER A 65 6.47 24.29 20.32
CA SER A 65 6.82 22.89 20.58
C SER A 65 5.58 21.99 20.67
N GLY A 66 4.49 22.46 21.27
CA GLY A 66 3.19 21.77 21.26
C GLY A 66 2.60 21.64 19.85
N ALA A 67 2.65 22.71 19.04
CA ALA A 67 2.20 22.68 17.65
C ALA A 67 3.05 21.74 16.76
N ARG A 68 4.38 21.72 16.96
CA ARG A 68 5.27 20.77 16.29
C ARG A 68 4.95 19.33 16.67
N SER A 69 4.76 19.06 17.96
CA SER A 69 4.38 17.73 18.47
C SER A 69 3.04 17.22 17.89
N ALA A 70 2.01 18.06 17.87
CA ALA A 70 0.73 17.70 17.25
C ALA A 70 0.86 17.43 15.75
N SER A 71 1.67 18.22 15.04
CA SER A 71 1.93 18.03 13.62
C SER A 71 2.65 16.71 13.32
N ASP A 72 3.56 16.29 14.21
CA ASP A 72 4.29 15.03 14.07
C ASP A 72 3.38 13.83 14.31
N VAL A 73 2.49 13.91 15.30
CA VAL A 73 1.46 12.87 15.56
C VAL A 73 0.52 12.73 14.36
N LEU A 74 0.04 13.85 13.79
CA LEU A 74 -0.82 13.83 12.60
C LEU A 74 -0.12 13.23 11.38
N ARG A 75 1.14 13.61 11.14
CA ARG A 75 1.97 13.04 10.07
C ARG A 75 2.18 11.55 10.26
N HIS A 76 2.46 11.10 11.49
CA HIS A 76 2.63 9.70 11.84
C HIS A 76 1.39 8.87 11.52
N TYR A 77 0.23 9.27 12.05
CA TYR A 77 -1.02 8.54 11.81
C TYR A 77 -1.50 8.65 10.36
N GLY A 78 -1.32 9.81 9.71
CA GLY A 78 -1.61 9.99 8.29
C GLY A 78 -0.80 9.03 7.41
N SER A 79 0.50 8.91 7.68
CA SER A 79 1.37 7.94 7.01
C SER A 79 0.93 6.50 7.29
N CYS A 80 0.57 6.18 8.54
CA CYS A 80 0.07 4.85 8.89
C CYS A 80 -1.23 4.51 8.14
N TYR A 81 -2.21 5.41 8.10
CA TYR A 81 -3.48 5.17 7.38
C TYR A 81 -3.28 5.08 5.87
N TRP A 82 -2.37 5.86 5.30
CA TRP A 82 -2.01 5.76 3.89
C TRP A 82 -1.45 4.37 3.52
N GLU A 83 -0.60 3.81 4.37
CA GLU A 83 -0.04 2.47 4.20
C GLU A 83 -1.06 1.35 4.51
N LEU A 84 -1.86 1.52 5.56
CA LEU A 84 -2.90 0.56 5.96
C LEU A 84 -3.99 0.41 4.88
N SER A 85 -4.46 1.54 4.34
CA SER A 85 -5.42 1.59 3.24
C SER A 85 -4.86 1.08 1.91
N LYS A 86 -3.53 0.94 1.79
CA LYS A 86 -2.82 0.78 0.51
C LYS A 86 -3.33 1.78 -0.53
N ALA A 87 -3.33 3.07 -0.19
CA ALA A 87 -4.03 4.11 -0.94
C ALA A 87 -3.80 4.08 -2.47
N ARG A 88 -2.57 3.79 -2.93
CA ARG A 88 -2.25 3.67 -4.36
C ARG A 88 -2.98 2.50 -5.04
N LEU A 89 -3.08 1.35 -4.37
CA LEU A 89 -3.80 0.19 -4.88
C LEU A 89 -5.31 0.44 -4.81
N SER A 90 -5.78 1.01 -3.70
CA SER A 90 -7.21 1.36 -3.53
C SER A 90 -7.66 2.42 -4.54
N ALA A 91 -6.79 3.34 -4.96
CA ALA A 91 -7.10 4.28 -6.04
C ALA A 91 -7.36 3.57 -7.39
N LEU A 92 -6.63 2.50 -7.70
CA LEU A 92 -6.91 1.70 -8.90
C LEU A 92 -8.25 0.96 -8.79
N VAL A 93 -8.59 0.47 -7.60
CA VAL A 93 -9.90 -0.14 -7.30
C VAL A 93 -11.03 0.88 -7.50
N VAL A 94 -10.83 2.10 -7.03
CA VAL A 94 -11.80 3.19 -7.22
C VAL A 94 -11.90 3.59 -8.68
N ALA A 95 -10.80 3.63 -9.43
CA ALA A 95 -10.82 3.92 -10.85
C ALA A 95 -11.62 2.89 -11.65
N THR A 96 -11.47 1.59 -11.35
CA THR A 96 -12.25 0.55 -12.03
C THR A 96 -13.72 0.57 -11.63
N SER A 97 -14.03 0.92 -10.38
CA SER A 97 -15.41 1.17 -9.95
C SER A 97 -16.02 2.39 -10.67
N GLY A 98 -15.30 3.51 -10.75
CA GLY A 98 -15.74 4.69 -11.50
C GLY A 98 -15.97 4.39 -12.99
N ALA A 99 -15.11 3.59 -13.62
CA ALA A 99 -15.31 3.13 -14.99
C ALA A 99 -16.62 2.31 -15.13
N GLY A 100 -16.88 1.41 -14.18
CA GLY A 100 -18.14 0.67 -14.11
C GLY A 100 -19.37 1.59 -13.98
N TYR A 101 -19.27 2.61 -13.12
CA TYR A 101 -20.33 3.61 -12.94
C TYR A 101 -20.63 4.38 -14.21
N VAL A 102 -19.60 4.87 -14.91
CA VAL A 102 -19.76 5.59 -16.17
C VAL A 102 -20.42 4.71 -17.22
N LEU A 103 -20.00 3.44 -17.33
CA LEU A 103 -20.61 2.49 -18.28
C LEU A 103 -22.08 2.18 -17.94
N GLY A 104 -22.43 2.15 -16.65
CA GLY A 104 -23.81 1.95 -16.18
C GLY A 104 -24.71 3.19 -16.28
N SER A 105 -24.13 4.38 -16.42
CA SER A 105 -24.87 5.67 -16.40
C SER A 105 -25.64 5.99 -17.69
N GLY A 106 -25.40 5.26 -18.78
CA GLY A 106 -26.03 5.55 -20.07
C GLY A 106 -25.52 6.87 -20.68
N SER A 107 -26.42 7.76 -21.12
CA SER A 107 -26.06 8.99 -21.86
C SER A 107 -25.65 10.16 -20.97
N ILE A 108 -26.08 10.20 -19.70
CA ILE A 108 -25.80 11.30 -18.77
C ILE A 108 -25.21 10.70 -17.49
N VAL A 109 -24.02 11.15 -17.12
CA VAL A 109 -23.35 10.72 -15.89
C VAL A 109 -23.73 11.65 -14.74
N ASP A 110 -24.35 11.11 -13.70
CA ASP A 110 -24.49 11.83 -12.44
C ASP A 110 -23.13 11.92 -11.73
N ILE A 111 -22.51 13.09 -11.81
CA ILE A 111 -21.20 13.37 -11.21
C ILE A 111 -21.25 13.26 -9.68
N ALA A 112 -22.36 13.65 -9.05
CA ALA A 112 -22.49 13.56 -7.60
C ALA A 112 -22.52 12.10 -7.15
N GLY A 113 -23.37 11.28 -7.77
CA GLY A 113 -23.42 9.83 -7.53
C GLY A 113 -22.10 9.12 -7.84
N LEU A 114 -21.37 9.53 -8.89
CA LEU A 114 -20.03 9.02 -9.18
C LEU A 114 -19.06 9.34 -8.04
N CYS A 115 -19.06 10.58 -7.53
CA CYS A 115 -18.21 10.98 -6.41
C CYS A 115 -18.54 10.18 -5.14
N TYR A 116 -19.82 10.05 -4.77
CA TYR A 116 -20.22 9.25 -3.61
C TYR A 116 -19.83 7.78 -3.76
N THR A 117 -20.00 7.20 -4.96
CA THR A 117 -19.61 5.83 -5.27
C THR A 117 -18.09 5.64 -5.13
N CYS A 118 -17.29 6.56 -5.67
CA CYS A 118 -15.84 6.53 -5.55
C CYS A 118 -15.39 6.64 -4.10
N THR A 119 -15.96 7.57 -3.33
CA THR A 119 -15.63 7.78 -1.92
C THR A 119 -16.01 6.58 -1.07
N GLY A 120 -17.23 6.05 -1.22
CA GLY A 120 -17.69 4.86 -0.50
C GLY A 120 -16.82 3.64 -0.84
N THR A 121 -16.51 3.44 -2.11
CA THR A 121 -15.61 2.35 -2.56
C THR A 121 -14.21 2.51 -1.97
N MET A 122 -13.65 3.72 -1.93
CA MET A 122 -12.35 3.99 -1.31
C MET A 122 -12.34 3.60 0.17
N MET A 123 -13.39 3.99 0.91
CA MET A 123 -13.52 3.70 2.33
C MET A 123 -13.60 2.19 2.59
N VAL A 124 -14.46 1.49 1.85
CA VAL A 124 -14.60 0.03 1.98
C VAL A 124 -13.30 -0.69 1.57
N ALA A 125 -12.63 -0.27 0.50
CA ALA A 125 -11.35 -0.81 0.08
C ALA A 125 -10.24 -0.56 1.11
N ALA A 126 -10.21 0.62 1.72
CA ALA A 126 -9.26 0.97 2.78
C ALA A 126 -9.46 0.10 4.03
N SER A 127 -10.72 -0.12 4.41
CA SER A 127 -11.11 -1.02 5.49
C SER A 127 -10.62 -2.45 5.23
N ALA A 128 -10.98 -3.01 4.07
CA ALA A 128 -10.64 -4.39 3.74
C ALA A 128 -9.12 -4.62 3.63
N ASN A 129 -8.37 -3.66 3.09
CA ASN A 129 -6.90 -3.70 3.10
C ASN A 129 -6.30 -3.66 4.51
N THR A 130 -6.92 -2.92 5.42
CA THR A 130 -6.46 -2.81 6.81
C THR A 130 -6.76 -4.07 7.58
N LEU A 131 -7.96 -4.62 7.47
CA LEU A 131 -8.31 -5.93 8.06
C LEU A 131 -7.40 -7.04 7.53
N ASN A 132 -7.09 -7.04 6.23
CA ASN A 132 -6.11 -7.97 5.68
C ASN A 132 -4.75 -7.83 6.38
N GLN A 133 -4.25 -6.62 6.62
CA GLN A 133 -2.98 -6.42 7.34
C GLN A 133 -3.08 -6.82 8.83
N VAL A 134 -4.24 -6.66 9.47
CA VAL A 134 -4.51 -7.09 10.84
C VAL A 134 -4.47 -8.63 10.96
N PHE A 135 -5.02 -9.36 9.99
CA PHE A 135 -4.97 -10.82 10.01
C PHE A 135 -3.59 -11.38 9.67
N GLU A 136 -2.78 -10.64 8.91
CA GLU A 136 -1.51 -11.12 8.37
C GLU A 136 -0.28 -10.64 9.15
N ILE A 137 -0.43 -10.05 10.34
CA ILE A 137 0.69 -9.46 11.10
C ILE A 137 1.88 -10.42 11.22
N LYS A 138 1.62 -11.67 11.64
CA LYS A 138 2.67 -12.69 11.82
C LYS A 138 3.29 -13.16 10.50
N ASN A 139 2.51 -13.20 9.43
CA ASN A 139 2.95 -13.63 8.11
C ASN A 139 3.77 -12.52 7.44
N ASP A 140 3.27 -11.28 7.48
CA ASP A 140 3.91 -10.11 6.94
C ASP A 140 5.26 -9.82 7.61
N ALA A 141 5.41 -10.12 8.90
CA ALA A 141 6.67 -9.98 9.64
C ALA A 141 7.81 -10.87 9.11
N LYS A 142 7.48 -11.98 8.43
CA LYS A 142 8.46 -12.95 7.90
C LYS A 142 8.91 -12.63 6.47
N MET A 143 8.27 -11.68 5.82
CA MET A 143 8.46 -11.36 4.41
C MET A 143 9.22 -10.05 4.24
N LYS A 144 10.26 -10.06 3.39
CA LYS A 144 11.16 -8.90 3.20
C LYS A 144 10.41 -7.66 2.74
N ARG A 145 9.37 -7.86 1.93
CA ARG A 145 8.57 -6.78 1.35
C ARG A 145 7.58 -6.14 2.33
N THR A 146 7.15 -6.87 3.35
CA THR A 146 6.01 -6.47 4.20
C THR A 146 6.36 -6.32 5.66
N MET A 147 7.53 -6.78 6.11
CA MET A 147 7.98 -6.71 7.49
C MET A 147 8.06 -5.27 8.04
N ARG A 148 8.14 -4.25 7.15
CA ARG A 148 8.17 -2.83 7.52
C ARG A 148 6.80 -2.15 7.53
N ARG A 149 5.72 -2.87 7.23
CA ARG A 149 4.35 -2.32 7.28
C ARG A 149 3.99 -1.86 8.70
N PRO A 150 3.03 -0.94 8.86
CA PRO A 150 2.75 -0.30 10.15
C PRO A 150 2.48 -1.28 11.30
N LEU A 151 1.76 -2.38 11.03
CA LEU A 151 1.39 -3.36 12.04
C LEU A 151 2.54 -4.31 12.43
N PRO A 152 3.22 -5.01 11.49
CA PRO A 152 4.41 -5.81 11.81
C PRO A 152 5.53 -5.01 12.48
N SER A 153 5.70 -3.74 12.11
CA SER A 153 6.73 -2.88 12.68
C SER A 153 6.32 -2.19 13.99
N GLY A 154 5.10 -2.44 14.50
CA GLY A 154 4.62 -1.83 15.74
C GLY A 154 4.38 -0.32 15.71
N ARG A 155 4.27 0.30 14.52
CA ARG A 155 4.02 1.75 14.38
C ARG A 155 2.59 2.15 14.77
N ILE A 156 1.66 1.19 14.74
CA ILE A 156 0.26 1.36 15.15
C ILE A 156 -0.22 0.08 15.81
N SER A 157 -1.10 0.20 16.81
CA SER A 157 -1.61 -0.98 17.52
C SER A 157 -2.62 -1.77 16.64
N PRO A 158 -2.66 -3.11 16.74
CA PRO A 158 -3.62 -3.93 16.01
C PRO A 158 -5.08 -3.58 16.33
N VAL A 159 -5.37 -3.28 17.60
CA VAL A 159 -6.72 -2.89 18.06
C VAL A 159 -7.14 -1.57 17.42
N HIS A 160 -6.26 -0.56 17.39
CA HIS A 160 -6.53 0.71 16.73
C HIS A 160 -6.81 0.51 15.24
N ALA A 161 -5.97 -0.26 14.55
CA ALA A 161 -6.14 -0.52 13.12
C ALA A 161 -7.47 -1.25 12.84
N ALA A 162 -7.85 -2.22 13.67
CA ALA A 162 -9.13 -2.94 13.54
C ALA A 162 -10.34 -2.03 13.79
N MET A 163 -10.29 -1.17 14.81
CA MET A 163 -11.34 -0.18 15.07
C MET A 163 -11.47 0.79 13.90
N TRP A 164 -10.36 1.36 13.43
CA TRP A 164 -10.34 2.24 12.28
C TRP A 164 -10.94 1.57 11.04
N ALA A 165 -10.53 0.33 10.75
CA ALA A 165 -11.05 -0.41 9.61
C ALA A 165 -12.56 -0.65 9.72
N THR A 166 -13.05 -1.04 10.90
CA THR A 166 -14.48 -1.30 11.13
C THR A 166 -15.30 -0.01 10.97
N THR A 167 -14.83 1.11 11.53
CA THR A 167 -15.49 2.41 11.40
C THR A 167 -15.54 2.88 9.95
N VAL A 168 -14.40 2.86 9.24
CA VAL A 168 -14.33 3.32 7.85
C VAL A 168 -15.11 2.40 6.92
N GLY A 169 -15.08 1.09 7.14
CA GLY A 169 -15.84 0.12 6.35
C GLY A 169 -17.35 0.28 6.52
N THR A 170 -17.81 0.46 7.76
CA THR A 170 -19.23 0.70 8.07
C THR A 170 -19.68 2.04 7.49
N ALA A 171 -18.91 3.11 7.69
CA ALA A 171 -19.23 4.43 7.15
C ALA A 171 -19.23 4.45 5.61
N GLY A 172 -18.30 3.76 4.96
CA GLY A 172 -18.25 3.65 3.50
C GLY A 172 -19.43 2.87 2.93
N THR A 173 -19.80 1.77 3.58
CA THR A 173 -20.97 0.96 3.20
C THR A 173 -22.27 1.76 3.39
N ALA A 174 -22.42 2.46 4.52
CA ALA A 174 -23.56 3.31 4.79
C ALA A 174 -23.65 4.47 3.79
N LEU A 175 -22.52 5.07 3.41
CA LEU A 175 -22.48 6.10 2.38
C LEU A 175 -23.01 5.57 1.04
N LEU A 176 -22.60 4.36 0.63
CA LEU A 176 -23.10 3.72 -0.59
C LEU A 176 -24.60 3.43 -0.50
N ALA A 177 -25.09 2.94 0.66
CA ALA A 177 -26.52 2.67 0.84
C ALA A 177 -27.36 3.95 0.72
N CYS A 178 -26.90 5.05 1.34
CA CYS A 178 -27.65 6.30 1.36
C CYS A 178 -27.51 7.15 0.09
N LYS A 179 -26.39 7.05 -0.63
CA LYS A 179 -26.07 7.95 -1.76
C LYS A 179 -25.98 7.26 -3.12
N ALA A 180 -25.83 5.94 -3.16
CA ALA A 180 -25.90 5.15 -4.39
C ALA A 180 -27.17 4.30 -4.37
N ASN A 181 -27.13 3.12 -3.75
CA ASN A 181 -28.27 2.22 -3.54
C ASN A 181 -27.85 1.00 -2.70
N ASP A 182 -28.85 0.22 -2.27
CA ASP A 182 -28.66 -0.99 -1.45
C ASP A 182 -27.89 -2.10 -2.19
N LEU A 183 -28.03 -2.21 -3.50
CA LEU A 183 -27.33 -3.21 -4.30
C LEU A 183 -25.81 -2.95 -4.31
N ALA A 184 -25.40 -1.71 -4.53
CA ALA A 184 -24.00 -1.29 -4.46
C ALA A 184 -23.42 -1.45 -3.05
N ALA A 185 -24.19 -1.08 -2.02
CA ALA A 185 -23.79 -1.28 -0.63
C ALA A 185 -23.63 -2.76 -0.27
N GLY A 186 -24.57 -3.61 -0.71
CA GLY A 186 -24.52 -5.06 -0.54
C GLY A 186 -23.31 -5.69 -1.22
N LEU A 187 -22.99 -5.27 -2.45
CA LEU A 187 -21.77 -5.70 -3.16
C LEU A 187 -20.51 -5.25 -2.42
N ALA A 188 -20.48 -4.01 -1.91
CA ALA A 188 -19.34 -3.48 -1.16
C ALA A 188 -19.09 -4.26 0.14
N ALA A 189 -20.14 -4.47 0.94
CA ALA A 189 -20.08 -5.21 2.19
C ALA A 189 -19.68 -6.68 1.94
N SER A 190 -20.29 -7.31 0.95
CA SER A 190 -19.97 -8.69 0.56
C SER A 190 -18.52 -8.82 0.09
N ASN A 191 -18.00 -7.84 -0.67
CA ASN A 191 -16.62 -7.84 -1.12
C ASN A 191 -15.64 -7.62 0.03
N LEU A 192 -15.97 -6.76 1.00
CA LEU A 192 -15.17 -6.59 2.22
C LEU A 192 -15.08 -7.91 3.00
N ILE A 193 -16.21 -8.59 3.17
CA ILE A 193 -16.26 -9.89 3.85
C ILE A 193 -15.45 -10.94 3.08
N LEU A 194 -15.70 -11.05 1.77
CA LEU A 194 -14.98 -11.96 0.89
C LEU A 194 -13.47 -11.71 0.93
N TYR A 195 -13.04 -10.44 0.93
CA TYR A 195 -11.63 -10.12 0.93
C TYR A 195 -10.98 -10.43 2.28
N ALA A 196 -11.51 -9.88 3.37
CA ALA A 196 -10.88 -9.95 4.69
C ALA A 196 -11.05 -11.32 5.35
N PHE A 197 -12.24 -11.94 5.28
CA PHE A 197 -12.55 -13.13 6.07
C PHE A 197 -12.52 -14.43 5.28
N VAL A 198 -12.57 -14.38 3.95
CA VAL A 198 -12.49 -15.58 3.11
C VAL A 198 -11.15 -15.65 2.41
N TYR A 199 -10.82 -14.66 1.57
CA TYR A 199 -9.59 -14.66 0.79
C TYR A 199 -8.33 -14.60 1.67
N THR A 200 -8.28 -13.69 2.65
CA THR A 200 -7.08 -13.52 3.50
C THR A 200 -6.65 -14.81 4.20
N PRO A 201 -7.51 -15.53 4.95
CA PRO A 201 -7.11 -16.81 5.52
C PRO A 201 -6.86 -17.89 4.46
N LEU A 202 -7.61 -17.89 3.35
CA LEU A 202 -7.46 -18.88 2.28
C LEU A 202 -6.05 -18.88 1.68
N LYS A 203 -5.35 -17.75 1.67
CA LYS A 203 -3.93 -17.67 1.24
C LYS A 203 -3.01 -18.64 1.98
N GLN A 204 -3.32 -19.00 3.22
CA GLN A 204 -2.53 -19.95 4.03
C GLN A 204 -3.04 -21.39 3.92
N ILE A 205 -4.23 -21.59 3.35
CA ILE A 205 -4.93 -22.88 3.36
C ILE A 205 -4.80 -23.60 2.01
N HIS A 206 -5.10 -22.90 0.90
CA HIS A 206 -5.24 -23.54 -0.41
C HIS A 206 -4.80 -22.64 -1.59
N PRO A 207 -4.19 -23.18 -2.66
CA PRO A 207 -3.79 -22.42 -3.85
C PRO A 207 -4.94 -21.73 -4.59
N VAL A 208 -6.19 -22.15 -4.35
CA VAL A 208 -7.40 -21.50 -4.90
C VAL A 208 -7.54 -20.03 -4.48
N ASN A 209 -6.80 -19.60 -3.46
CA ASN A 209 -6.77 -18.19 -3.04
C ASN A 209 -6.59 -17.20 -4.21
N THR A 210 -5.74 -17.50 -5.21
CA THR A 210 -5.51 -16.57 -6.32
C THR A 210 -6.77 -16.32 -7.15
N TRP A 211 -7.61 -17.34 -7.33
CA TRP A 211 -8.87 -17.21 -8.05
C TRP A 211 -9.92 -16.47 -7.23
N VAL A 212 -10.02 -16.76 -5.93
CA VAL A 212 -10.92 -16.01 -5.03
C VAL A 212 -10.49 -14.54 -4.95
N GLY A 213 -9.19 -14.26 -4.89
CA GLY A 213 -8.64 -12.90 -4.95
C GLY A 213 -8.94 -12.21 -6.27
N ALA A 214 -8.98 -12.95 -7.39
CA ALA A 214 -9.40 -12.40 -8.66
C ALA A 214 -10.90 -12.03 -8.66
N VAL A 215 -11.77 -12.78 -7.99
CA VAL A 215 -13.18 -12.39 -7.78
C VAL A 215 -13.27 -11.08 -7.02
N VAL A 216 -12.52 -10.95 -5.91
CA VAL A 216 -12.45 -9.71 -5.12
C VAL A 216 -12.06 -8.50 -5.98
N GLY A 217 -11.08 -8.67 -6.88
CA GLY A 217 -10.63 -7.61 -7.79
C GLY A 217 -11.60 -7.30 -8.94
N ALA A 218 -12.52 -8.21 -9.25
CA ALA A 218 -13.51 -8.04 -10.33
C ALA A 218 -14.82 -7.38 -9.87
N ILE A 219 -15.13 -7.43 -8.58
CA ILE A 219 -16.35 -6.82 -8.00
C ILE A 219 -16.40 -5.28 -8.13
N PRO A 220 -15.31 -4.49 -7.96
CA PRO A 220 -15.39 -3.04 -7.97
C PRO A 220 -16.04 -2.41 -9.22
N PRO A 221 -15.71 -2.82 -10.48
CA PRO A 221 -16.47 -2.35 -11.64
C PRO A 221 -17.94 -2.76 -11.63
N LEU A 222 -18.28 -3.96 -11.14
CA LEU A 222 -19.66 -4.39 -11.02
C LEU A 222 -20.42 -3.52 -10.01
N LEU A 223 -19.80 -3.23 -8.87
CA LEU A 223 -20.31 -2.31 -7.85
C LEU A 223 -20.56 -0.93 -8.46
N GLY A 224 -19.61 -0.42 -9.25
CA GLY A 224 -19.75 0.84 -9.96
C GLY A 224 -20.96 0.86 -10.89
N TRP A 225 -21.11 -0.16 -11.73
CA TRP A 225 -22.27 -0.29 -12.61
C TRP A 225 -23.58 -0.34 -11.81
N ALA A 226 -23.63 -1.18 -10.78
CA ALA A 226 -24.80 -1.33 -9.92
C ALA A 226 -25.15 -0.02 -9.20
N ALA A 227 -24.16 0.79 -8.83
CA ALA A 227 -24.37 2.10 -8.22
C ALA A 227 -25.04 3.10 -9.18
N ALA A 228 -24.75 3.02 -10.48
CA ALA A 228 -25.37 3.89 -11.49
C ALA A 228 -26.73 3.37 -11.98
N ALA A 229 -26.83 2.07 -12.27
CA ALA A 229 -27.98 1.46 -12.94
C ALA A 229 -28.98 0.80 -11.97
N SER A 230 -28.62 0.61 -10.70
CA SER A 230 -29.40 -0.12 -9.69
C SER A 230 -29.78 -1.56 -10.10
N GLU A 231 -29.02 -2.17 -11.01
CA GLU A 231 -29.22 -3.53 -11.48
C GLU A 231 -27.90 -4.26 -11.75
N VAL A 232 -27.94 -5.60 -11.77
CA VAL A 232 -26.89 -6.45 -12.33
C VAL A 232 -27.47 -7.14 -13.56
N SER A 233 -26.89 -6.85 -14.72
CA SER A 233 -27.28 -7.45 -15.99
C SER A 233 -26.12 -8.23 -16.60
N VAL A 234 -26.37 -9.01 -17.65
CA VAL A 234 -25.31 -9.73 -18.36
C VAL A 234 -24.24 -8.75 -18.88
N ASN A 235 -24.66 -7.54 -19.24
CA ASN A 235 -23.76 -6.49 -19.74
C ASN A 235 -22.84 -5.95 -18.65
N SER A 236 -23.36 -5.79 -17.43
CA SER A 236 -22.56 -5.32 -16.30
C SER A 236 -21.45 -6.28 -15.90
N MET A 237 -21.50 -7.54 -16.36
CA MET A 237 -20.51 -8.58 -16.09
C MET A 237 -19.31 -8.56 -17.04
N ILE A 238 -19.38 -7.84 -18.17
CA ILE A 238 -18.30 -7.85 -19.18
C ILE A 238 -17.00 -7.26 -18.61
N LEU A 239 -17.07 -6.07 -18.00
CA LEU A 239 -15.89 -5.41 -17.42
C LEU A 239 -15.33 -6.16 -16.19
N PRO A 240 -16.15 -6.63 -15.23
CA PRO A 240 -15.73 -7.56 -14.18
C PRO A 240 -15.03 -8.81 -14.70
N ALA A 241 -15.61 -9.49 -15.69
CA ALA A 241 -15.02 -10.69 -16.29
C ALA A 241 -13.68 -10.36 -16.96
N ALA A 242 -13.58 -9.23 -17.65
CA ALA A 242 -12.34 -8.80 -18.28
C ALA A 242 -11.24 -8.60 -17.24
N LEU A 243 -11.53 -7.89 -16.14
CA LEU A 243 -10.57 -7.73 -15.04
C LEU A 243 -10.21 -9.06 -14.36
N TYR A 244 -11.19 -9.95 -14.16
CA TYR A 244 -10.99 -11.27 -13.57
C TYR A 244 -9.93 -12.07 -14.35
N PHE A 245 -10.13 -12.22 -15.67
CA PHE A 245 -9.21 -12.98 -16.51
C PHE A 245 -7.88 -12.26 -16.73
N TRP A 246 -7.91 -10.93 -16.88
CA TRP A 246 -6.73 -10.12 -17.15
C TRP A 246 -5.70 -10.13 -16.00
N GLN A 247 -6.15 -10.07 -14.74
CA GLN A 247 -5.22 -9.98 -13.61
C GLN A 247 -4.54 -11.32 -13.26
N LEU A 248 -5.15 -12.45 -13.62
CA LEU A 248 -4.63 -13.77 -13.28
C LEU A 248 -3.22 -14.04 -13.85
N PRO A 249 -2.92 -13.76 -15.14
CA PRO A 249 -1.56 -13.85 -15.66
C PRO A 249 -0.52 -13.08 -14.83
N HIS A 250 -0.86 -11.86 -14.41
CA HIS A 250 0.01 -11.01 -13.60
C HIS A 250 0.21 -11.58 -12.19
N PHE A 251 -0.86 -12.05 -11.55
CA PHE A 251 -0.78 -12.67 -10.22
C PHE A 251 0.01 -13.98 -10.23
N MET A 252 -0.16 -14.79 -11.27
CA MET A 252 0.60 -16.03 -11.45
C MET A 252 2.10 -15.75 -11.64
N ALA A 253 2.45 -14.74 -12.46
CA ALA A 253 3.84 -14.32 -12.62
C ALA A 253 4.44 -13.81 -11.29
N LEU A 254 3.72 -12.98 -10.54
CA LEU A 254 4.16 -12.48 -9.24
C LEU A 254 4.30 -13.60 -8.19
N ALA A 255 3.36 -14.54 -8.16
CA ALA A 255 3.41 -15.70 -7.28
C ALA A 255 4.63 -16.58 -7.54
N TYR A 256 5.06 -16.69 -8.81
CA TYR A 256 6.27 -17.42 -9.17
C TYR A 256 7.55 -16.65 -8.81
N LEU A 257 7.63 -15.36 -9.17
CA LEU A 257 8.79 -14.51 -8.90
C LEU A 257 9.05 -14.31 -7.40
N CYS A 258 8.00 -14.17 -6.60
CA CYS A 258 8.10 -13.96 -5.16
C CYS A 258 7.85 -15.24 -4.34
N ARG A 259 8.01 -16.43 -4.95
CA ARG A 259 7.67 -17.71 -4.31
C ARG A 259 8.37 -17.91 -2.95
N ASP A 260 9.65 -17.57 -2.86
CA ASP A 260 10.44 -17.78 -1.63
C ASP A 260 9.96 -16.86 -0.50
N ASP A 261 9.56 -15.63 -0.83
CA ASP A 261 8.98 -14.68 0.13
C ASP A 261 7.60 -15.18 0.60
N TYR A 262 6.75 -15.65 -0.33
CA TYR A 262 5.46 -16.25 0.04
C TYR A 262 5.62 -17.48 0.93
N LEU A 263 6.65 -18.30 0.70
CA LEU A 263 6.94 -19.46 1.54
C LEU A 263 7.43 -19.07 2.93
N ALA A 264 8.29 -18.07 3.04
CA ALA A 264 8.69 -17.52 4.34
C ALA A 264 7.48 -16.99 5.12
N GLY A 265 6.53 -16.36 4.42
CA GLY A 265 5.25 -15.91 4.97
C GLY A 265 4.27 -17.04 5.33
N GLY A 266 4.54 -18.30 4.97
CA GLY A 266 3.65 -19.44 5.22
C GLY A 266 2.45 -19.52 4.27
N TYR A 267 2.51 -18.87 3.11
CA TYR A 267 1.43 -18.89 2.12
C TYR A 267 1.52 -20.11 1.20
N ARG A 268 0.35 -20.64 0.81
CA ARG A 268 0.21 -21.82 -0.05
C ARG A 268 -0.20 -21.41 -1.46
N MET A 269 0.74 -20.81 -2.18
CA MET A 269 0.53 -20.37 -3.58
C MET A 269 0.66 -21.55 -4.55
N LEU A 270 -0.01 -21.47 -5.71
CA LEU A 270 0.12 -22.49 -6.76
C LEU A 270 1.59 -22.72 -7.18
N SER A 271 2.37 -21.64 -7.22
CA SER A 271 3.79 -21.65 -7.58
C SER A 271 4.67 -22.49 -6.65
N PHE A 272 4.23 -22.76 -5.42
CA PHE A 272 4.98 -23.60 -4.48
C PHE A 272 5.06 -25.06 -4.95
N ALA A 273 3.93 -25.60 -5.42
CA ALA A 273 3.83 -26.97 -5.93
C ALA A 273 4.22 -27.09 -7.41
N ASP A 274 4.87 -26.07 -7.98
CA ASP A 274 5.27 -26.01 -9.39
C ASP A 274 6.71 -25.48 -9.55
N PRO A 275 7.73 -26.29 -9.24
CA PRO A 275 9.14 -25.86 -9.33
C PRO A 275 9.55 -25.40 -10.72
N THR A 276 8.91 -25.96 -11.75
CA THR A 276 9.20 -25.69 -13.17
C THR A 276 8.50 -24.43 -13.70
N GLY A 277 7.50 -23.91 -12.98
CA GLY A 277 6.65 -22.81 -13.44
C GLY A 277 5.70 -23.17 -14.58
N LYS A 278 5.71 -24.41 -15.09
CA LYS A 278 4.88 -24.84 -16.23
C LYS A 278 3.40 -24.73 -15.91
N ARG A 279 2.96 -25.19 -14.73
CA ARG A 279 1.53 -25.13 -14.35
C ARG A 279 1.08 -23.68 -14.19
N THR A 280 1.91 -22.86 -13.57
CA THR A 280 1.69 -21.43 -13.38
C THR A 280 1.56 -20.71 -14.72
N ALA A 281 2.47 -20.99 -15.66
CA ALA A 281 2.43 -20.46 -17.02
C ALA A 281 1.21 -20.92 -17.82
N TRP A 282 0.81 -22.20 -17.70
CA TRP A 282 -0.40 -22.72 -18.33
C TRP A 282 -1.66 -22.04 -17.83
N VAL A 283 -1.76 -21.77 -16.52
CA VAL A 283 -2.89 -21.00 -15.96
C VAL A 283 -2.89 -19.59 -16.53
N SER A 284 -1.74 -18.92 -16.61
CA SER A 284 -1.65 -17.59 -17.25
C SER A 284 -2.13 -17.62 -18.70
N LEU A 285 -1.58 -18.53 -19.52
CA LEU A 285 -1.93 -18.63 -20.94
C LEU A 285 -3.43 -18.90 -21.13
N ARG A 286 -4.00 -19.82 -20.36
CA ARG A 286 -5.43 -20.15 -20.43
C ARG A 286 -6.31 -18.94 -20.14
N ASN A 287 -5.96 -18.12 -19.14
CA ASN A 287 -6.74 -16.91 -18.83
C ASN A 287 -6.61 -15.84 -19.92
N CYS A 288 -5.44 -15.71 -20.55
CA CYS A 288 -5.30 -14.84 -21.74
C CYS A 288 -6.22 -15.31 -22.88
N LEU A 289 -6.31 -16.62 -23.11
CA LEU A 289 -7.19 -17.19 -24.14
C LEU A 289 -8.68 -16.95 -23.82
N TYR A 290 -9.09 -16.98 -22.55
CA TYR A 290 -10.46 -16.67 -22.13
C TYR A 290 -10.88 -15.22 -22.40
N MET A 291 -9.93 -14.29 -22.57
CA MET A 291 -10.26 -12.93 -22.96
C MET A 291 -10.70 -12.82 -24.43
N LEU A 292 -10.31 -13.75 -25.31
CA LEU A 292 -10.70 -13.73 -26.74
C LEU A 292 -12.23 -13.84 -26.94
N PRO A 293 -12.93 -14.86 -26.41
CA PRO A 293 -14.38 -14.93 -26.55
C PRO A 293 -15.10 -13.79 -25.83
N LEU A 294 -14.53 -13.27 -24.72
CA LEU A 294 -15.09 -12.13 -24.03
C LEU A 294 -15.03 -10.85 -24.88
N GLY A 295 -13.93 -10.64 -25.62
CA GLY A 295 -13.80 -9.53 -26.57
C GLY A 295 -14.81 -9.64 -27.72
N LEU A 296 -15.03 -10.84 -28.25
CA LEU A 296 -16.05 -11.09 -29.28
C LEU A 296 -17.47 -10.82 -28.74
N PHE A 297 -17.75 -11.25 -27.51
CA PHE A 297 -19.03 -10.99 -26.85
C PHE A 297 -19.28 -9.49 -26.66
N ALA A 298 -18.26 -8.75 -26.21
CA ALA A 298 -18.33 -7.30 -26.05
C ALA A 298 -18.54 -6.57 -27.39
N TYR A 299 -17.90 -7.03 -28.47
CA TYR A 299 -18.06 -6.46 -29.82
C TYR A 299 -19.47 -6.67 -30.38
N ASN A 300 -19.99 -7.89 -30.30
CA ASN A 300 -21.33 -8.19 -30.79
C ASN A 300 -22.40 -7.41 -30.01
N PHE A 301 -22.20 -7.22 -28.71
CA PHE A 301 -23.05 -6.35 -27.89
C PHE A 301 -23.07 -4.91 -28.39
N SER A 302 -21.90 -4.34 -28.74
CA SER A 302 -21.81 -2.95 -29.22
C SER A 302 -22.61 -2.70 -30.51
N LYS A 303 -22.86 -3.72 -31.34
CA LYS A 303 -23.63 -3.58 -32.59
C LYS A 303 -25.14 -3.49 -32.41
N HIS A 304 -25.67 -3.84 -31.24
CA HIS A 304 -27.12 -3.87 -31.00
C HIS A 304 -27.65 -2.64 -30.23
N ARG A 305 -26.81 -1.62 -29.99
CA ARG A 305 -27.15 -0.40 -29.25
C ARG A 305 -26.90 0.92 -30.00
N PHE A 306 -26.49 0.85 -31.27
CA PHE A 306 -26.34 2.01 -32.17
C PHE A 306 -27.03 1.74 -33.50
#